data_AF-A0A660YQ31-F1
#
_entry.id   AF-A0A660YQ31-F1
#
_cell.length_a   1.000
_cell.length_b   1.000
_cell.length_c   1.000
_cell.angle_alpha   90.00
_cell.angle_beta   90.00
_cell.angle_gamma   90.00
#
_symmetry.space_group_name_H-M   'P 1'
#
loop_
_entity.id
_entity.type
_entity.pdbx_description
1 polymer ?
#
loop_
_entity_poly.entity_id
_entity_poly.type
_entity_poly.pdbx_seq_one_letter_code
_entity_poly.pdbx_strand_id
1 'polypeptide(L)'
;MALKDSFASKNGTTNRVSKIPVADINEKIKKEVDNVISLKTELKKFKADLSQSEQIIIDHVKSQQEKLARAGNYSKSFYVKGKKGSLTYVTSDKFTIAGDEKIHKALKSLLGKNFNKYLRYVRVINLTKKIMSDTKLLNKIIKIITDAGISFDDVFEVEDVLMTQPGIDKSQYELSPEILKKFSTMVKQKIFIRY
;
A
#
# COMPACT_ATOMS: atom_id res chain seq x y z
N MET A 1 8.75 59.50 -32.72
CA MET A 1 7.41 59.24 -32.13
C MET A 1 7.34 57.75 -31.81
N ALA A 2 7.14 57.42 -30.53
CA ALA A 2 6.77 56.13 -29.89
C ALA A 2 7.37 54.78 -30.40
N LEU A 3 8.19 54.05 -29.64
CA LEU A 3 7.91 53.18 -28.45
C LEU A 3 7.20 51.85 -28.77
N LYS A 4 7.94 50.72 -28.68
CA LYS A 4 7.80 49.61 -27.69
C LYS A 4 8.06 48.19 -28.22
N ASP A 5 8.98 47.54 -27.51
CA ASP A 5 9.07 46.14 -27.09
C ASP A 5 7.92 45.19 -27.46
N SER A 6 8.26 43.99 -27.92
CA SER A 6 8.01 42.79 -27.11
C SER A 6 8.76 41.56 -27.65
N PHE A 7 9.66 41.04 -26.81
CA PHE A 7 10.01 39.62 -26.79
C PHE A 7 8.78 38.83 -26.32
N ALA A 8 8.34 37.86 -27.12
CA ALA A 8 7.54 36.74 -26.62
C ALA A 8 7.70 35.53 -27.55
N SER A 9 8.66 34.67 -27.20
CA SER A 9 8.68 33.29 -27.67
C SER A 9 7.41 32.59 -27.17
N LYS A 10 6.45 32.34 -28.06
CA LYS A 10 5.45 31.31 -27.81
C LYS A 10 6.02 29.97 -28.26
N ASN A 11 6.88 29.39 -27.43
CA ASN A 11 7.13 27.95 -27.45
C ASN A 11 5.82 27.28 -27.04
N GLY A 12 4.97 26.99 -28.03
CA GLY A 12 3.85 26.08 -27.87
C GLY A 12 4.41 24.73 -27.45
N THR A 13 4.12 24.33 -26.22
CA THR A 13 4.33 22.99 -25.70
C THR A 13 3.48 22.04 -26.54
N THR A 14 4.07 21.54 -27.63
CA THR A 14 3.48 20.45 -28.40
C THR A 14 3.56 19.21 -27.52
N ASN A 15 2.40 18.83 -26.98
CA ASN A 15 2.21 17.50 -26.42
C ASN A 15 2.66 16.49 -27.48
N ARG A 16 3.80 15.83 -27.26
CA ARG A 16 4.24 14.71 -28.09
C ARG A 16 3.26 13.57 -27.85
N VAL A 17 2.20 13.54 -28.66
CA VAL A 17 1.40 12.33 -28.86
C VAL A 17 2.36 11.31 -29.46
N SER A 18 2.65 10.25 -28.73
CA SER A 18 3.32 9.08 -29.26
C SER A 18 2.53 8.64 -30.50
N LYS A 19 3.13 8.74 -31.70
CA LYS A 19 2.51 8.29 -32.95
C LYS A 19 2.52 6.77 -32.98
N ILE A 20 1.64 6.17 -32.18
CA ILE A 20 1.37 4.74 -32.25
C ILE A 20 0.77 4.48 -33.64
N PRO A 21 1.35 3.58 -34.45
CA PRO A 21 0.80 3.24 -35.76
C PRO A 21 -0.66 2.77 -35.62
N VAL A 22 -1.53 3.26 -36.50
CA VAL A 22 -2.94 2.86 -36.56
C VAL A 22 -3.05 1.66 -37.49
N ALA A 23 -3.67 0.58 -37.02
CA ALA A 23 -3.94 -0.59 -37.85
C ALA A 23 -5.06 -0.29 -38.85
N ASP A 24 -4.92 -0.74 -40.09
CA ASP A 24 -6.01 -0.74 -41.07
C ASP A 24 -7.00 -1.87 -40.74
N ILE A 25 -8.26 -1.52 -40.53
CA ILE A 25 -9.30 -2.45 -40.07
C ILE A 25 -10.62 -2.27 -40.83
N ASN A 26 -11.28 -3.39 -41.12
CA ASN A 26 -12.60 -3.39 -41.77
C ASN A 26 -13.75 -3.18 -40.77
N GLU A 27 -14.97 -2.95 -41.29
CA GLU A 27 -16.19 -2.70 -40.48
C GLU A 27 -16.52 -3.83 -39.49
N LYS A 28 -16.19 -5.08 -39.81
CA LYS A 28 -16.39 -6.21 -38.88
C LYS A 28 -15.49 -6.06 -37.65
N ILE A 29 -14.22 -5.74 -37.86
CA ILE A 29 -13.27 -5.53 -36.77
C ILE A 29 -13.60 -4.29 -35.95
N LYS A 30 -14.09 -3.20 -36.58
CA LYS A 30 -14.58 -2.02 -35.84
C LYS A 30 -15.69 -2.39 -34.84
N LYS A 31 -16.68 -3.17 -35.27
CA LYS A 31 -17.76 -3.66 -34.38
C LYS A 31 -17.23 -4.49 -33.21
N GLU A 32 -16.25 -5.36 -33.44
CA GLU A 32 -15.65 -6.14 -32.36
C GLU A 32 -14.83 -5.28 -31.40
N VAL A 33 -14.13 -4.25 -31.89
CA VAL A 33 -13.43 -3.27 -31.04
C VAL A 33 -14.42 -2.55 -30.14
N ASP A 34 -15.55 -2.09 -30.68
CA ASP A 34 -16.62 -1.44 -29.90
C ASP A 34 -17.22 -2.39 -28.85
N ASN A 35 -17.46 -3.66 -29.23
CA ASN A 35 -17.92 -4.69 -28.30
C ASN A 35 -16.93 -4.90 -27.14
N VAL A 36 -15.62 -4.98 -27.43
CA VAL A 36 -14.58 -5.13 -26.40
C VAL A 36 -14.55 -3.92 -25.46
N ILE A 37 -14.68 -2.71 -25.98
CA ILE A 37 -14.72 -1.48 -25.17
C ILE A 37 -15.96 -1.48 -24.27
N SER A 38 -17.13 -1.85 -24.81
CA SER A 38 -18.37 -1.98 -24.05
C SER A 38 -18.23 -3.01 -22.91
N LEU A 39 -17.78 -4.23 -23.21
CA LEU A 39 -17.58 -5.29 -22.22
C LEU A 39 -16.57 -4.90 -21.14
N LYS A 40 -15.47 -4.22 -21.50
CA LYS A 40 -14.52 -3.69 -20.51
C LYS A 40 -15.16 -2.66 -19.59
N THR A 41 -16.07 -1.84 -20.12
CA THR A 41 -16.79 -0.82 -19.35
C THR A 41 -17.77 -1.48 -18.37
N GLU A 42 -18.53 -2.48 -18.82
CA GLU A 42 -19.42 -3.26 -17.95
C GLU A 42 -18.64 -4.01 -16.87
N LEU A 43 -17.55 -4.68 -17.24
CA LEU A 43 -16.69 -5.40 -16.29
C LEU A 43 -16.11 -4.45 -15.24
N LYS A 44 -15.71 -3.23 -15.63
CA LYS A 44 -15.26 -2.19 -14.69
C LYS A 44 -16.38 -1.80 -13.72
N LYS A 45 -17.61 -1.65 -14.20
CA LYS A 45 -18.79 -1.38 -13.37
C LYS A 45 -19.05 -2.52 -12.39
N PHE A 46 -19.13 -3.76 -12.85
CA PHE A 46 -19.34 -4.93 -11.99
C PHE A 46 -18.24 -5.09 -10.93
N LYS A 47 -16.97 -4.81 -11.28
CA LYS A 47 -15.88 -4.78 -10.29
C LYS A 47 -16.06 -3.69 -9.23
N ALA A 48 -16.53 -2.51 -9.63
CA ALA A 48 -16.81 -1.43 -8.68
C ALA A 48 -17.97 -1.80 -7.75
N ASP A 49 -19.06 -2.34 -8.30
CA ASP A 49 -20.24 -2.77 -7.54
C ASP A 49 -19.89 -3.91 -6.56
N LEU A 50 -19.07 -4.87 -7.00
CA LEU A 50 -18.54 -5.94 -6.13
C LEU A 50 -17.68 -5.35 -5.01
N SER A 51 -16.73 -4.47 -5.33
CA SER A 51 -15.85 -3.84 -4.33
C SER A 51 -16.64 -3.03 -3.32
N GLN A 52 -17.70 -2.32 -3.75
CA GLN A 52 -18.58 -1.59 -2.84
C GLN A 52 -19.34 -2.54 -1.92
N SER A 53 -19.85 -3.64 -2.46
CA SER A 53 -20.55 -4.68 -1.68
C SER A 53 -19.63 -5.34 -0.66
N GLU A 54 -18.40 -5.70 -1.06
CA GLU A 54 -17.36 -6.20 -0.15
C GLU A 54 -17.03 -5.18 0.94
N GLN A 55 -16.89 -3.89 0.60
CA GLN A 55 -16.58 -2.83 1.56
C GLN A 55 -17.68 -2.68 2.63
N ILE A 56 -18.96 -2.73 2.24
CA ILE A 56 -20.09 -2.68 3.18
C ILE A 56 -19.99 -3.83 4.19
N ILE A 57 -19.66 -5.04 3.72
CA ILE A 57 -19.50 -6.22 4.58
C ILE A 57 -18.28 -6.05 5.48
N ILE A 58 -17.15 -5.59 4.94
CA ILE A 58 -15.93 -5.32 5.70
C ILE A 58 -16.21 -4.33 6.83
N ASP A 59 -16.89 -3.22 6.55
CA ASP A 59 -17.18 -2.18 7.55
C ASP A 59 -18.08 -2.71 8.66
N HIS A 60 -19.09 -3.51 8.30
CA HIS A 60 -19.98 -4.15 9.27
C HIS A 60 -19.24 -5.14 10.18
N VAL A 61 -18.48 -6.07 9.59
CA VAL A 61 -17.76 -7.12 10.33
C VAL A 61 -16.61 -6.53 11.15
N LYS A 62 -15.92 -5.52 10.62
CA LYS A 62 -14.83 -4.83 11.34
C LYS A 62 -15.32 -4.21 12.64
N SER A 63 -16.48 -3.56 12.64
CA SER A 63 -17.08 -3.02 13.86
C SER A 63 -17.39 -4.12 14.90
N GLN A 64 -17.84 -5.29 14.44
CA GLN A 64 -18.05 -6.44 15.34
C GLN A 64 -16.74 -6.99 15.89
N GLN A 65 -15.71 -7.14 15.05
CA GLN A 65 -14.37 -7.57 15.45
C GLN A 65 -13.78 -6.64 16.51
N GLU A 66 -13.89 -5.32 16.31
CA GLU A 66 -13.43 -4.31 17.28
C GLU A 66 -14.10 -4.48 18.65
N LYS A 67 -15.42 -4.70 18.69
CA LYS A 67 -16.17 -4.93 19.93
C LYS A 67 -15.72 -6.22 20.62
N LEU A 68 -15.59 -7.31 19.87
CA LEU A 68 -15.19 -8.61 20.40
C LEU A 68 -13.74 -8.61 20.90
N ALA A 69 -12.83 -7.97 20.17
CA ALA A 69 -11.43 -7.85 20.56
C ALA A 69 -11.27 -7.17 21.92
N ARG A 70 -12.06 -6.11 22.17
CA ARG A 70 -12.07 -5.39 23.45
C ARG A 70 -12.69 -6.18 24.59
N ALA A 71 -13.62 -7.08 24.29
CA ALA A 71 -14.14 -8.06 25.23
C ALA A 71 -13.18 -9.24 25.48
N GLY A 72 -11.98 -9.23 24.88
CA GLY A 72 -10.97 -10.28 25.02
C GLY A 72 -11.08 -11.42 23.99
N ASN A 73 -12.12 -11.42 23.16
CA ASN A 73 -12.45 -12.48 22.21
C ASN A 73 -12.03 -12.11 20.78
N TYR A 74 -10.74 -11.84 20.58
CA TYR A 74 -10.22 -11.51 19.25
C TYR A 74 -10.25 -12.72 18.32
N SER A 75 -10.86 -12.55 17.13
CA SER A 75 -10.76 -13.48 16.02
C SER A 75 -10.29 -12.75 14.77
N LYS A 76 -9.45 -13.41 13.97
CA LYS A 76 -9.00 -12.92 12.66
C LYS A 76 -10.03 -13.16 11.56
N SER A 77 -10.99 -14.05 11.81
CA SER A 77 -11.88 -14.54 10.77
C SER A 77 -13.31 -14.62 11.23
N PHE A 78 -14.21 -14.23 10.34
CA PHE A 78 -15.65 -14.22 10.58
C PHE A 78 -16.36 -14.81 9.37
N TYR A 79 -17.17 -15.83 9.62
CA TYR A 79 -18.04 -16.41 8.62
C TYR A 79 -19.30 -15.56 8.47
N VAL A 80 -19.57 -15.11 7.24
CA VAL A 80 -20.70 -14.24 6.92
C VAL A 80 -21.64 -15.01 6.00
N LYS A 81 -22.81 -15.35 6.53
CA LYS A 81 -23.82 -16.12 5.80
C LYS A 81 -24.78 -15.20 5.06
N GLY A 82 -24.88 -15.38 3.75
CA GLY A 82 -25.92 -14.79 2.91
C GLY A 82 -27.04 -15.80 2.60
N LYS A 83 -28.01 -15.37 1.78
CA LYS A 83 -29.11 -16.24 1.35
C LYS A 83 -28.69 -17.32 0.35
N LYS A 84 -27.73 -17.00 -0.54
CA LYS A 84 -27.29 -17.86 -1.66
C LYS A 84 -25.95 -18.56 -1.42
N GLY A 85 -25.26 -18.22 -0.34
CA GLY A 85 -23.91 -18.69 -0.08
C GLY A 85 -23.31 -17.97 1.12
N SER A 86 -22.02 -18.14 1.31
CA SER A 86 -21.26 -17.58 2.42
C SER A 86 -19.94 -17.04 1.96
N LEU A 87 -19.37 -16.17 2.76
CA LEU A 87 -18.00 -15.70 2.59
C LEU A 87 -17.32 -15.64 3.95
N THR A 88 -15.99 -15.62 3.93
CA THR A 88 -15.18 -15.46 5.13
C THR A 88 -14.43 -14.14 5.06
N TYR A 89 -14.72 -13.26 6.00
CA TYR A 89 -13.91 -12.08 6.29
C TYR A 89 -12.63 -12.51 6.99
N VAL A 90 -11.46 -12.02 6.56
CA VAL A 90 -10.16 -12.34 7.16
C VAL A 90 -9.30 -11.09 7.28
N THR A 91 -8.86 -10.76 8.50
CA THR A 91 -7.79 -9.79 8.74
C THR A 91 -6.43 -10.46 8.69
N SER A 92 -5.44 -9.80 8.09
CA SER A 92 -4.06 -10.30 8.02
C SER A 92 -3.11 -9.63 9.00
N ASP A 93 -1.94 -10.25 9.17
CA ASP A 93 -0.83 -9.67 9.94
C ASP A 93 -0.03 -8.66 9.12
N LYS A 94 -0.47 -8.36 7.90
CA LYS A 94 0.19 -7.44 6.99
C LYS A 94 -0.45 -6.07 7.12
N PHE A 95 0.38 -5.13 7.55
CA PHE A 95 0.03 -3.73 7.67
C PHE A 95 0.88 -2.90 6.71
N THR A 96 0.25 -1.89 6.12
CA THR A 96 0.92 -0.89 5.31
C THR A 96 0.93 0.43 6.06
N ILE A 97 2.12 1.01 6.18
CA ILE A 97 2.34 2.36 6.70
C ILE A 97 2.82 3.19 5.52
N ALA A 98 2.24 4.36 5.29
CA ALA A 98 2.73 5.26 4.26
C ALA A 98 4.09 5.85 4.68
N GLY A 99 5.09 5.77 3.81
CA GLY A 99 6.47 6.20 4.07
C GLY A 99 6.70 7.71 4.11
N ASP A 100 5.69 8.51 4.47
CA ASP A 100 5.83 9.95 4.63
C ASP A 100 6.34 10.27 6.05
N GLU A 101 7.41 11.04 6.15
CA GLU A 101 7.99 11.47 7.42
C GLU A 101 6.97 12.21 8.31
N LYS A 102 6.02 12.94 7.71
CA LYS A 102 4.92 13.59 8.44
C LYS A 102 4.03 12.57 9.13
N ILE A 103 3.77 11.43 8.47
CA ILE A 103 2.98 10.32 9.03
C ILE A 103 3.76 9.67 10.18
N HIS A 104 5.08 9.49 10.04
CA HIS A 104 5.91 8.95 11.12
C HIS A 104 5.88 9.84 12.37
N LYS A 105 6.03 11.16 12.20
CA LYS A 105 5.92 12.16 13.29
C LYS A 105 4.53 12.14 13.92
N ALA A 106 3.48 12.09 13.11
CA ALA A 106 2.09 12.00 13.58
C ALA A 106 1.83 10.72 14.37
N LEU A 107 2.33 9.56 13.94
CA LEU A 107 2.22 8.29 14.66
C LEU A 107 2.94 8.32 16.00
N LYS A 108 4.15 8.91 16.04
CA LYS A 108 4.91 9.08 17.29
C LYS A 108 4.18 9.98 18.30
N SER A 109 3.60 11.08 17.82
CA SER A 109 2.76 11.97 18.64
C SER A 109 1.49 11.27 19.13
N LEU A 110 0.80 10.54 18.25
CA LEU A 110 -0.45 9.85 18.56
C LEU A 110 -0.28 8.73 19.60
N LEU A 111 0.78 7.93 19.48
CA LEU A 111 1.00 6.76 20.35
C LEU A 111 1.81 7.10 21.61
N GLY A 112 2.59 8.18 21.59
CA GLY A 112 3.42 8.62 22.71
C GLY A 112 4.31 7.50 23.25
N LYS A 113 4.19 7.22 24.55
CA LYS A 113 4.96 6.16 25.24
C LYS A 113 4.70 4.76 24.66
N ASN A 114 3.54 4.53 24.04
CA ASN A 114 3.19 3.25 23.46
C ASN A 114 3.72 3.06 22.03
N PHE A 115 4.45 4.02 21.45
CA PHE A 115 4.93 3.92 20.08
C PHE A 115 5.67 2.61 19.81
N ASN A 116 6.65 2.26 20.64
CA ASN A 116 7.47 1.06 20.48
C ASN A 116 6.72 -0.26 20.72
N LYS A 117 5.54 -0.20 21.35
CA LYS A 117 4.65 -1.36 21.54
C LYS A 117 3.98 -1.78 20.24
N TYR A 118 3.67 -0.81 19.37
CA TYR A 118 2.93 -1.04 18.14
C TYR A 118 3.82 -0.96 16.91
N LEU A 119 4.82 -0.09 16.92
CA LEU A 119 5.65 0.23 15.76
C LEU A 119 7.13 0.11 16.10
N ARG A 120 7.96 -0.11 15.09
CA ARG A 120 9.42 -0.11 15.20
C ARG A 120 10.06 0.36 13.91
N TYR A 121 11.21 1.01 14.02
CA TYR A 121 12.06 1.23 12.86
C TYR A 121 12.86 -0.04 12.58
N VAL A 122 12.88 -0.45 11.32
CA VAL A 122 13.68 -1.56 10.81
C VAL A 122 14.61 -0.99 9.76
N ARG A 123 15.91 -1.18 9.97
CA ARG A 123 16.92 -0.83 9.00
C ARG A 123 16.87 -1.83 7.84
N VAL A 124 16.55 -1.35 6.65
CA VAL A 124 16.49 -2.12 5.41
C VAL A 124 17.71 -1.79 4.58
N ILE A 125 18.36 -2.81 4.05
CA ILE A 125 19.56 -2.68 3.21
C ILE A 125 19.22 -3.24 1.84
N ASN A 126 19.31 -2.41 0.81
CA ASN A 126 19.01 -2.83 -0.56
C ASN A 126 20.25 -3.49 -1.18
N LEU A 127 20.22 -4.83 -1.27
CA LEU A 127 21.28 -5.62 -1.89
C LEU A 127 20.81 -6.23 -3.20
N THR A 128 21.74 -6.39 -4.15
CA THR A 128 21.45 -7.16 -5.35
C THR A 128 21.12 -8.61 -4.99
N LYS A 129 20.20 -9.24 -5.73
CA LYS A 129 19.73 -10.61 -5.48
C LYS A 129 20.88 -11.62 -5.39
N LYS A 130 21.94 -11.42 -6.19
CA LYS A 130 23.16 -12.25 -6.20
C LYS A 130 23.89 -12.25 -4.85
N ILE A 131 23.98 -11.09 -4.19
CA ILE A 131 24.64 -10.95 -2.89
C ILE A 131 23.74 -11.55 -1.79
N MET A 132 22.42 -11.31 -1.84
CA MET A 132 21.50 -11.87 -0.85
C MET A 132 21.46 -13.41 -0.85
N SER A 133 21.60 -14.04 -2.02
CA SER A 133 21.58 -15.50 -2.15
C SER A 133 22.89 -16.19 -1.77
N ASP A 134 23.99 -15.43 -1.59
CA ASP A 134 25.32 -15.97 -1.31
C ASP A 134 25.88 -15.40 -0.01
N THR A 135 25.64 -16.14 1.08
CA THR A 135 26.11 -15.78 2.43
C THR A 135 27.62 -15.66 2.51
N LYS A 136 28.39 -16.43 1.71
CA LYS A 136 29.86 -16.35 1.72
C LYS A 136 30.31 -15.04 1.07
N LEU A 137 29.68 -14.65 -0.03
CA LEU A 137 29.95 -13.38 -0.70
C LEU A 137 29.58 -12.19 0.20
N LEU A 138 28.40 -12.22 0.84
CA LEU A 138 27.99 -11.19 1.79
C LEU A 138 29.00 -11.02 2.94
N ASN A 139 29.41 -12.12 3.58
CA ASN A 139 30.38 -12.06 4.67
C ASN A 139 31.76 -11.56 4.21
N LYS A 140 32.18 -11.87 2.98
CA LYS A 140 33.41 -11.30 2.41
C LYS A 140 33.31 -9.80 2.23
N ILE A 141 32.18 -9.30 1.70
CA ILE A 141 31.95 -7.87 1.52
C ILE A 141 31.96 -7.16 2.87
N ILE A 142 31.24 -7.68 3.86
CA ILE A 142 31.22 -7.12 5.23
C ILE A 142 32.63 -7.04 5.80
N LYS A 143 33.41 -8.13 5.69
CA LYS A 143 34.78 -8.17 6.21
C LYS A 143 35.67 -7.12 5.53
N ILE A 144 35.63 -7.00 4.21
CA ILE A 144 36.43 -6.01 3.47
C ILE A 144 36.09 -4.58 3.92
N ILE A 145 34.81 -4.27 4.12
CA ILE A 145 34.35 -2.95 4.58
C ILE A 145 34.87 -2.68 6.01
N THR A 146 34.73 -3.66 6.90
CA THR A 146 35.21 -3.55 8.29
C THR A 146 36.73 -3.39 8.37
N ASP A 147 37.49 -4.21 7.63
CA ASP A 147 38.95 -4.17 7.60
C ASP A 147 39.48 -2.84 6.99
N ALA A 148 38.72 -2.23 6.07
CA ALA A 148 39.03 -0.94 5.48
C ALA A 148 38.62 0.27 6.35
N GLY A 149 37.93 0.04 7.48
CA GLY A 149 37.44 1.11 8.36
C GLY A 149 36.34 1.98 7.71
N ILE A 150 35.67 1.48 6.67
CA ILE A 150 34.60 2.20 5.97
C ILE A 150 33.29 1.93 6.72
N SER A 151 32.44 2.95 6.90
CA SER A 151 31.13 2.75 7.49
C SER A 151 30.25 1.91 6.56
N PHE A 152 29.49 0.98 7.13
CA PHE A 152 28.54 0.17 6.37
C PHE A 152 27.51 1.06 5.62
N ASP A 153 27.11 2.16 6.26
CA ASP A 153 26.14 3.12 5.72
C ASP A 153 26.72 3.95 4.55
N ASP A 154 28.05 3.98 4.36
CA ASP A 154 28.70 4.66 3.22
C ASP A 154 28.72 3.79 1.95
N VAL A 155 28.58 2.48 2.11
CA VAL A 155 28.72 1.50 1.00
C VAL A 155 27.37 1.00 0.52
N PHE A 156 26.39 0.94 1.42
CA PHE A 156 25.07 0.42 1.11
C PHE A 156 24.00 1.49 1.20
N GLU A 157 23.00 1.39 0.34
CA GLU A 157 21.78 2.16 0.48
C GLU A 157 20.97 1.58 1.65
N VAL A 158 21.03 2.29 2.77
CA VAL A 158 20.38 1.95 4.02
C VAL A 158 19.18 2.86 4.22
N GLU A 159 18.00 2.28 4.42
CA GLU A 159 16.76 3.02 4.71
C GLU A 159 16.15 2.54 6.02
N ASP A 160 15.83 3.46 6.94
CA ASP A 160 15.08 3.14 8.15
C ASP A 160 13.57 3.16 7.84
N VAL A 161 12.98 1.98 7.72
CA VAL A 161 11.55 1.82 7.39
C VAL A 161 10.74 1.61 8.66
N LEU A 162 9.67 2.38 8.82
CA LEU A 162 8.73 2.17 9.92
C LEU A 162 7.86 0.94 9.64
N MET A 163 7.91 -0.03 10.54
CA MET A 163 7.15 -1.28 10.45
C MET A 163 6.27 -1.48 11.69
N THR A 164 5.25 -2.32 11.55
CA THR A 164 4.43 -2.76 12.68
C THR A 164 5.14 -3.84 13.50
N GLN A 165 4.86 -3.89 14.79
CA GLN A 165 5.32 -4.95 15.68
C GLN A 165 4.50 -6.23 15.47
N PRO A 166 5.10 -7.42 15.70
CA PRO A 166 4.33 -8.67 15.70
C PRO A 166 3.15 -8.60 16.68
N GLY A 167 2.00 -9.15 16.29
CA GLY A 167 0.80 -9.18 17.15
C GLY A 167 -0.04 -7.89 17.15
N ILE A 168 0.31 -6.91 16.32
CA ILE A 168 -0.43 -5.65 16.21
C ILE A 168 -1.89 -5.82 15.74
N ASP A 169 -2.17 -6.90 15.00
CA ASP A 169 -3.50 -7.33 14.58
C ASP A 169 -4.47 -7.44 15.74
N LYS A 170 -4.01 -7.94 16.89
CA LYS A 170 -4.78 -7.99 18.13
C LYS A 170 -4.53 -6.75 19.00
N SER A 171 -3.27 -6.39 19.24
CA SER A 171 -2.95 -5.39 20.27
C SER A 171 -3.41 -3.98 19.90
N GLN A 172 -3.63 -3.66 18.62
CA GLN A 172 -4.18 -2.37 18.20
C GLN A 172 -5.54 -2.06 18.87
N TYR A 173 -6.32 -3.07 19.25
CA TYR A 173 -7.63 -2.85 19.90
C TYR A 173 -7.54 -2.45 21.38
N GLU A 174 -6.34 -2.49 21.96
CA GLU A 174 -6.05 -1.92 23.28
C GLU A 174 -6.00 -0.38 23.24
N LEU A 175 -5.85 0.21 22.05
CA LEU A 175 -5.98 1.65 21.85
C LEU A 175 -7.44 2.10 22.09
N SER A 176 -7.60 3.30 22.65
CA SER A 176 -8.92 3.93 22.78
C SER A 176 -9.58 4.10 21.41
N PRO A 177 -10.94 4.14 21.30
CA PRO A 177 -11.60 4.18 19.99
C PRO A 177 -11.14 5.36 19.12
N GLU A 178 -10.92 6.50 19.75
CA GLU A 178 -10.49 7.72 19.07
C GLU A 178 -9.07 7.60 18.51
N ILE A 179 -8.16 7.00 19.29
CA ILE A 179 -6.78 6.77 18.87
C ILE A 179 -6.75 5.69 17.79
N LEU A 180 -7.48 4.58 17.96
CA LEU A 180 -7.56 3.50 16.97
C LEU A 180 -8.10 3.99 15.63
N LYS A 181 -9.11 4.87 15.64
CA LYS A 181 -9.66 5.48 14.42
C LYS A 181 -8.59 6.29 13.68
N LYS A 182 -7.85 7.15 14.39
CA LYS A 182 -6.74 7.93 13.80
C LYS A 182 -5.57 7.03 13.37
N PHE A 183 -5.25 6.01 14.15
CA PHE A 183 -4.21 5.04 13.84
C PHE A 183 -4.52 4.31 12.53
N SER A 184 -5.77 3.85 12.36
CA SER A 184 -6.24 3.11 11.18
C SER A 184 -6.24 3.90 9.88
N THR A 185 -6.17 5.24 9.91
CA THR A 185 -6.04 6.04 8.68
C THR A 185 -4.60 6.07 8.17
N MET A 186 -3.62 5.92 9.07
CA MET A 186 -2.19 5.95 8.78
C MET A 186 -1.58 4.55 8.62
N VAL A 187 -2.13 3.57 9.36
CA VAL A 187 -1.67 2.19 9.37
C VAL A 187 -2.82 1.30 8.89
N LYS A 188 -2.73 0.86 7.64
CA LYS A 188 -3.80 0.09 6.98
C LYS A 188 -3.54 -1.40 7.11
N GLN A 189 -4.43 -2.10 7.78
CA GLN A 189 -4.42 -3.55 7.79
C GLN A 189 -5.00 -4.09 6.49
N LYS A 190 -4.35 -5.09 5.89
CA LYS A 190 -4.91 -5.78 4.73
C LYS A 190 -6.02 -6.75 5.17
N ILE A 191 -7.19 -6.59 4.56
CA ILE A 191 -8.39 -7.39 4.78
C ILE A 191 -8.71 -8.15 3.50
N PHE A 192 -9.21 -9.37 3.63
CA PHE A 192 -9.61 -10.23 2.53
C PHE A 192 -11.02 -10.76 2.73
N ILE A 193 -11.76 -10.87 1.63
CA ILE A 193 -12.96 -11.68 1.53
C ILE A 193 -12.60 -12.96 0.78
N ARG A 194 -12.94 -14.12 1.35
CA ARG A 194 -12.82 -15.43 0.71
C ARG A 194 -14.21 -15.99 0.42
N TYR A 195 -14.40 -16.51 -0.77
CA TYR A 195 -15.64 -17.13 -1.26
C TYR A 195 -15.52 -18.65 -1.20
#